data_AF-T2SEG1-F1
#
_entry.id   AF-T2SEG1-F1
#
_cell.length_a   1.000
_cell.length_b   1.000
_cell.length_c   1.000
_cell.angle_alpha   90.00
_cell.angle_beta   90.00
_cell.angle_gamma   90.00
#
_symmetry.space_group_name_H-M   'P 1'
#
loop_
_entity.id
_entity.type
_entity.pdbx_description
1 polymer ?
#
loop_
_entity_poly.entity_id
_entity_poly.type
_entity_poly.pdbx_seq_one_letter_code
_entity_poly.pdbx_strand_id
1 'polypeptide(L)'
;MLLDFSNLNEEPLKSHIKAEFFKDKKFLYSGDKIDFMLSYKHPNATLPVLWGEAKRGDFDDLDKAFTQLLLTIGKHKLNTHYTPPYLCAFNAFRMEFIAFNDTITSFLHKSDIDFSITPSNHNTEGFKHALDAFKAMCKPHDKRVFDFKTQSQECKEFIKNHLNSSHLLNKIQIDKNNFFTIYQKWFEAVKPTIDINWEVAKAKGILDADYYLADLLSDGDKTIIEKLQTILSSSYYKLKRGVNELGKIDFMEVGFKDDQQAHKEFWSVYERPPKLEFQTFILERRDLLVPSDVRERKGAYFTPKIWVEKSQEYLAKALGQDYQDDYIIWDCAGGTGNLLRGLLNKANLYLSTLDSNDVAIVKDLAVKNHLKLLENHVFQFDFLNDDFFSDKVPKSLQEILKDKEKRKKLIIYINPPYAEAGNKAKMSGTGKHKDLVARGNLICKKYKDELNKANNELFAQFFMRIYKELGGSIMASFSKLKYLNSSNFKKFREVFKAKFLKGFMVPADSFDNVKGKFPIGFLVWDTATPPPPKKPTNALV
;
A
#
# COMPACT_ATOMS: atom_id res chain seq x y z
N MET A 1 -23.32 36.02 23.40
CA MET A 1 -23.66 36.73 22.16
C MET A 1 -23.51 35.75 21.01
N LEU A 2 -24.52 35.63 20.15
CA LEU A 2 -24.39 34.91 18.88
C LEU A 2 -23.29 35.61 18.08
N LEU A 3 -22.28 34.86 17.63
CA LEU A 3 -21.25 35.42 16.75
C LEU A 3 -21.89 35.65 15.39
N ASP A 4 -21.92 36.90 14.94
CA ASP A 4 -22.38 37.28 13.62
C ASP A 4 -21.25 37.98 12.88
N PHE A 5 -20.72 37.30 11.86
CA PHE A 5 -19.66 37.82 11.00
C PHE A 5 -20.18 38.15 9.59
N SER A 6 -21.50 38.12 9.36
CA SER A 6 -22.12 38.21 8.03
C SER A 6 -21.71 39.45 7.23
N ASN A 7 -21.40 40.56 7.93
CA ASN A 7 -20.99 41.83 7.31
C ASN A 7 -19.47 41.99 7.12
N LEU A 8 -18.66 40.99 7.47
CA LEU A 8 -17.20 41.07 7.36
C LEU A 8 -16.70 40.63 5.97
N ASN A 9 -15.85 41.48 5.40
CA ASN A 9 -15.00 41.09 4.26
C ASN A 9 -13.94 40.07 4.71
N GLU A 10 -13.30 39.41 3.74
CA GLU A 10 -12.42 38.26 3.97
C GLU A 10 -11.23 38.56 4.93
N GLU A 11 -10.52 39.67 4.75
CA GLU A 11 -9.38 40.05 5.62
C GLU A 11 -9.79 40.38 7.07
N PRO A 12 -10.81 41.24 7.30
CA PRO A 12 -11.39 41.41 8.63
C PRO A 12 -11.86 40.10 9.27
N LEU A 13 -12.47 39.20 8.48
CA LEU A 13 -12.93 37.90 8.95
C LEU A 13 -11.75 37.04 9.46
N LYS A 14 -10.64 36.94 8.71
CA LYS A 14 -9.43 36.21 9.14
C LYS A 14 -8.94 36.70 10.51
N SER A 15 -8.86 38.01 10.70
CA SER A 15 -8.42 38.62 11.96
C SER A 15 -9.37 38.33 13.14
N HIS A 16 -10.69 38.39 12.91
CA HIS A 16 -11.69 38.07 13.94
C HIS A 16 -11.69 36.59 14.31
N ILE A 17 -11.58 35.70 13.32
CA ILE A 17 -11.48 34.26 13.55
C ILE A 17 -10.24 33.93 14.38
N LYS A 18 -9.08 34.52 14.05
CA LYS A 18 -7.86 34.37 14.86
C LYS A 18 -8.08 34.84 16.29
N ALA A 19 -8.67 36.03 16.49
CA ALA A 19 -8.89 36.60 17.81
C ALA A 19 -9.88 35.79 18.65
N GLU A 20 -10.92 35.23 18.04
CA GLU A 20 -12.00 34.56 18.77
C GLU A 20 -11.73 33.09 19.06
N PHE A 21 -11.10 32.38 18.12
CA PHE A 21 -10.90 30.94 18.21
C PHE A 21 -9.46 30.53 18.58
N PHE A 22 -8.46 31.37 18.32
CA PHE A 22 -7.04 31.05 18.49
C PHE A 22 -6.34 32.04 19.43
N LYS A 23 -6.80 32.08 20.69
CA LYS A 23 -6.37 33.06 21.71
C LYS A 23 -4.97 32.79 22.31
N ASP A 24 -4.37 31.64 22.05
CA ASP A 24 -3.04 31.32 22.55
C ASP A 24 -1.99 32.24 21.90
N LYS A 25 -1.31 33.03 22.73
CA LYS A 25 -0.27 33.99 22.31
C LYS A 25 0.97 33.32 21.70
N LYS A 26 1.14 32.00 21.89
CA LYS A 26 2.22 31.23 21.27
C LYS A 26 2.02 31.03 19.77
N PHE A 27 0.79 31.17 19.26
CA PHE A 27 0.55 31.07 17.83
C PHE A 27 1.06 32.30 17.09
N LEU A 28 1.89 32.04 16.09
CA LEU A 28 2.30 33.00 15.07
C LEU A 28 1.28 32.92 13.94
N TYR A 29 0.65 34.06 13.64
CA TYR A 29 -0.31 34.18 12.54
C TYR A 29 0.35 34.86 11.33
N SER A 30 0.17 34.28 10.16
CA SER A 30 0.57 34.88 8.88
C SER A 30 -0.45 34.58 7.79
N GLY A 31 -0.56 35.48 6.81
CA GLY A 31 -1.20 35.24 5.53
C GLY A 31 -0.20 35.56 4.42
N ASP A 32 0.07 34.59 3.53
CA ASP A 32 0.90 34.78 2.33
C ASP A 32 0.26 34.02 1.16
N LYS A 33 0.82 32.88 0.74
CA LYS A 33 0.21 32.03 -0.30
C LYS A 33 -1.06 31.36 0.17
N ILE A 34 -1.12 31.05 1.47
CA ILE A 34 -2.29 30.54 2.16
C ILE A 34 -2.86 31.68 3.01
N ASP A 35 -4.18 31.84 2.95
CA ASP A 35 -4.92 32.91 3.62
C ASP A 35 -4.74 32.93 5.13
N PHE A 36 -4.74 31.75 5.75
CA PHE A 36 -4.76 31.61 7.19
C PHE A 36 -3.73 30.57 7.63
N MET A 37 -2.56 31.02 8.06
CA MET A 37 -1.52 30.15 8.60
C MET A 37 -1.31 30.43 10.08
N LEU A 38 -1.41 29.38 10.89
CA LEU A 38 -0.98 29.37 12.28
C LEU A 38 0.23 28.46 12.42
N SER A 39 1.24 28.92 13.13
CA SER A 39 2.43 28.13 13.50
C SER A 39 2.84 28.42 14.94
N TYR A 40 3.79 27.65 15.47
CA TYR A 40 4.40 27.95 16.75
C TYR A 40 5.91 27.65 16.70
N LYS A 41 6.66 28.24 17.63
CA LYS A 41 8.10 28.00 17.76
C LYS A 41 8.35 26.73 18.59
N HIS A 42 8.84 25.68 17.95
CA HIS A 42 9.46 24.51 18.58
C HIS A 42 10.97 24.76 18.76
N PRO A 43 11.67 24.13 19.73
CA PRO A 43 13.10 24.37 19.94
C PRO A 43 13.98 24.30 18.69
N ASN A 44 13.67 23.36 17.78
CA ASN A 44 14.48 23.08 16.59
C ASN A 44 13.82 23.56 15.27
N ALA A 45 12.57 24.05 15.30
CA ALA A 45 11.83 24.41 14.07
C ALA A 45 10.63 25.32 14.34
N THR A 46 10.12 25.99 13.32
CA THR A 46 8.76 26.57 13.36
C THR A 46 7.79 25.55 12.79
N LEU A 47 6.86 25.06 13.60
CA LEU A 47 5.95 23.98 13.22
C LEU A 47 4.55 24.54 12.90
N PRO A 48 3.95 24.19 11.75
CA PRO A 48 2.60 24.62 11.40
C PRO A 48 1.55 23.94 12.28
N VAL A 49 0.52 24.69 12.65
CA VAL A 49 -0.62 24.26 13.47
C VAL A 49 -1.87 24.15 12.63
N LEU A 50 -2.11 25.11 11.74
CA LEU A 50 -3.29 25.14 10.89
C LEU A 50 -2.97 25.91 9.62
N TRP A 51 -3.42 25.37 8.49
CA TRP A 51 -3.48 26.09 7.23
C TRP A 51 -4.93 26.17 6.78
N GLY A 52 -5.35 27.33 6.32
CA GLY A 52 -6.73 27.54 5.94
C GLY A 52 -6.94 28.50 4.79
N GLU A 53 -8.07 28.31 4.13
CA GLU A 53 -8.59 29.19 3.08
C GLU A 53 -9.83 29.90 3.63
N ALA A 54 -9.84 31.23 3.57
CA ALA A 54 -10.98 32.01 4.02
C ALA A 54 -11.82 32.42 2.81
N LYS A 55 -13.13 32.53 2.98
CA LYS A 55 -14.03 33.04 1.95
C LYS A 55 -14.95 34.11 2.52
N ARG A 56 -15.23 35.12 1.70
CA ARG A 56 -16.17 36.19 2.05
C ARG A 56 -17.59 35.68 2.28
N GLY A 57 -18.30 36.29 3.23
CA GLY A 57 -19.77 36.26 3.33
C GLY A 57 -20.41 34.88 3.26
N ASP A 58 -21.31 34.73 2.27
CA ASP A 58 -22.21 33.62 1.96
C ASP A 58 -21.61 32.59 0.97
N PHE A 59 -20.29 32.50 0.89
CA PHE A 59 -19.67 31.48 0.04
C PHE A 59 -20.04 30.07 0.51
N ASP A 60 -20.93 29.42 -0.23
CA ASP A 60 -21.59 28.19 0.23
C ASP A 60 -20.76 26.91 0.05
N ASP A 61 -19.87 26.87 -0.96
CA ASP A 61 -19.16 25.65 -1.34
C ASP A 61 -17.73 25.61 -0.79
N LEU A 62 -17.60 25.38 0.53
CA LEU A 62 -16.28 25.26 1.18
C LEU A 62 -15.41 24.11 0.62
N ASP A 63 -15.96 23.19 -0.17
CA ASP A 63 -15.15 22.19 -0.88
C ASP A 63 -14.28 22.85 -1.97
N LYS A 64 -14.76 23.93 -2.60
CA LYS A 64 -13.94 24.74 -3.50
C LYS A 64 -12.84 25.45 -2.73
N ALA A 65 -13.10 25.91 -1.51
CA ALA A 65 -12.08 26.52 -0.67
C ALA A 65 -11.00 25.50 -0.26
N PHE A 66 -11.39 24.29 0.16
CA PHE A 66 -10.43 23.21 0.39
C PHE A 66 -9.66 22.81 -0.87
N THR A 67 -10.33 22.71 -2.01
CA THR A 67 -9.67 22.37 -3.29
C THR A 67 -8.64 23.44 -3.66
N GLN A 68 -8.99 24.72 -3.51
CA GLN A 68 -8.07 25.82 -3.70
C GLN A 68 -6.87 25.72 -2.74
N LEU A 69 -7.11 25.46 -1.45
CA LEU A 69 -6.04 25.28 -0.47
C LEU A 69 -5.08 24.15 -0.85
N LEU A 70 -5.61 23.00 -1.26
CA LEU A 70 -4.81 21.85 -1.69
C LEU A 70 -4.00 22.13 -2.96
N LEU A 71 -4.60 22.82 -3.93
CA LEU A 71 -3.90 23.25 -5.14
C LEU A 71 -2.77 24.24 -4.80
N THR A 72 -3.01 25.19 -3.88
CA THR A 72 -1.97 26.11 -3.39
C THR A 72 -0.83 25.36 -2.69
N ILE A 73 -1.15 24.41 -1.80
CA ILE A 73 -0.15 23.58 -1.11
C ILE A 73 0.72 22.83 -2.12
N GLY A 74 0.11 22.15 -3.10
CA GLY A 74 0.84 21.40 -4.11
C GLY A 74 1.65 22.29 -5.05
N LYS A 75 1.10 23.44 -5.48
CA LYS A 75 1.77 24.42 -6.34
C LYS A 75 3.06 24.94 -5.73
N HIS A 76 3.03 25.23 -4.44
CA HIS A 76 4.16 25.78 -3.69
C HIS A 76 4.96 24.71 -2.93
N LYS A 77 4.62 23.43 -3.09
CA LYS A 77 5.25 22.28 -2.41
C LYS A 77 5.35 22.46 -0.89
N LEU A 78 4.34 23.06 -0.27
CA LEU A 78 4.37 23.37 1.16
C LEU A 78 4.37 22.11 2.04
N ASN A 79 4.01 20.95 1.48
CA ASN A 79 3.93 19.66 2.15
C ASN A 79 5.25 18.86 2.24
N THR A 80 6.37 19.38 1.71
CA THR A 80 7.66 18.66 1.72
C THR A 80 8.38 18.71 3.08
N HIS A 81 7.92 19.56 4.00
CA HIS A 81 8.45 19.69 5.35
C HIS A 81 7.36 19.37 6.39
N TYR A 82 7.35 20.07 7.53
CA TYR A 82 6.30 19.93 8.53
C TYR A 82 4.95 20.42 7.97
N THR A 83 3.88 19.69 8.27
CA THR A 83 2.50 20.01 7.86
C THR A 83 1.63 20.10 9.11
N PRO A 84 0.57 20.92 9.09
CA PRO A 84 -0.32 21.03 10.23
C PRO A 84 -1.10 19.72 10.42
N PRO A 85 -1.56 19.40 11.64
CA PRO A 85 -2.45 18.25 11.87
C PRO A 85 -3.81 18.38 11.16
N TYR A 86 -4.25 19.61 10.91
CA TYR A 86 -5.52 19.91 10.23
C TYR A 86 -5.35 21.01 9.18
N LEU A 87 -6.21 20.97 8.18
CA LEU A 87 -6.53 22.07 7.28
C LEU A 87 -7.91 22.62 7.64
N CYS A 88 -8.17 23.90 7.38
CA CYS A 88 -9.52 24.46 7.51
C CYS A 88 -9.98 25.25 6.29
N ALA A 89 -11.30 25.38 6.16
CA ALA A 89 -11.94 26.35 5.29
C ALA A 89 -13.06 27.02 6.08
N PHE A 90 -13.21 28.33 5.95
CA PHE A 90 -14.25 29.05 6.69
C PHE A 90 -14.80 30.24 5.92
N ASN A 91 -16.06 30.58 6.22
CA ASN A 91 -16.73 31.79 5.78
C ASN A 91 -17.31 32.54 6.98
N ALA A 92 -18.26 33.46 6.78
CA ALA A 92 -18.85 34.23 7.88
C ALA A 92 -19.74 33.41 8.82
N PHE A 93 -20.17 32.21 8.41
CA PHE A 93 -21.21 31.44 9.09
C PHE A 93 -20.68 30.16 9.75
N ARG A 94 -19.66 29.53 9.16
CA ARG A 94 -19.13 28.27 9.63
C ARG A 94 -17.64 28.09 9.36
N MET A 95 -17.04 27.17 10.11
CA MET A 95 -15.69 26.67 9.91
C MET A 95 -15.71 25.16 9.77
N GLU A 96 -14.97 24.67 8.78
CA GLU A 96 -14.79 23.25 8.51
C GLU A 96 -13.33 22.87 8.68
N PHE A 97 -13.07 21.69 9.27
CA PHE A 97 -11.74 21.12 9.40
C PHE A 97 -11.65 19.74 8.75
N ILE A 98 -10.49 19.46 8.15
CA ILE A 98 -10.09 18.13 7.68
C ILE A 98 -8.71 17.79 8.21
N ALA A 99 -8.48 16.54 8.60
CA ALA A 99 -7.17 16.10 9.06
C ALA A 99 -6.18 16.08 7.89
N PHE A 100 -4.94 16.54 8.10
CA PHE A 100 -3.85 16.36 7.14
C PHE A 100 -3.30 14.93 7.29
N ASN A 101 -3.95 13.99 6.62
CA ASN A 101 -3.66 12.56 6.70
C ASN A 101 -3.21 12.00 5.35
N ASP A 102 -3.03 10.68 5.29
CA ASP A 102 -2.59 9.96 4.10
C ASP A 102 -3.53 10.13 2.90
N THR A 103 -4.81 10.40 3.12
CA THR A 103 -5.76 10.77 2.05
C THR A 103 -5.38 12.11 1.43
N ILE A 104 -5.11 13.14 2.24
CA ILE A 104 -4.68 14.46 1.77
C ILE A 104 -3.31 14.39 1.10
N THR A 105 -2.36 13.67 1.70
CA THR A 105 -1.06 13.43 1.08
C THR A 105 -1.22 12.72 -0.27
N SER A 106 -2.05 11.68 -0.35
CA SER A 106 -2.31 10.98 -1.61
C SER A 106 -2.89 11.90 -2.70
N PHE A 107 -3.72 12.87 -2.32
CA PHE A 107 -4.21 13.90 -3.26
C PHE A 107 -3.05 14.74 -3.82
N LEU A 108 -2.13 15.20 -2.95
CA LEU A 108 -0.99 16.03 -3.33
C LEU A 108 0.04 15.33 -4.22
N HIS A 109 0.04 14.00 -4.24
CA HIS A 109 0.91 13.18 -5.09
C HIS A 109 0.20 12.57 -6.32
N LYS A 110 -1.05 12.97 -6.61
CA LYS A 110 -1.75 12.52 -7.82
C LYS A 110 -1.13 13.12 -9.08
N SER A 111 -0.74 12.24 -10.00
CA SER A 111 -0.14 12.61 -11.28
C SER A 111 -1.12 13.26 -12.28
N ASP A 112 -2.42 13.04 -12.07
CA ASP A 112 -3.51 13.55 -12.92
C ASP A 112 -4.11 14.87 -12.41
N ILE A 113 -3.56 15.44 -11.34
CA ILE A 113 -3.89 16.77 -10.85
C ILE A 113 -2.81 17.75 -11.33
N ASP A 114 -3.22 18.79 -12.04
CA ASP A 114 -2.32 19.86 -12.46
C ASP A 114 -2.23 20.94 -11.37
N PHE A 115 -1.13 20.91 -10.60
CA PHE A 115 -0.85 21.90 -9.56
C PHE A 115 -0.30 23.23 -10.11
N SER A 116 -0.03 23.35 -11.42
CA SER A 116 0.49 24.59 -12.01
C SER A 116 -0.60 25.65 -12.23
N ILE A 117 -1.87 25.24 -12.27
CA ILE A 117 -3.02 26.13 -12.49
C ILE A 117 -3.13 27.22 -11.43
N THR A 118 -3.92 28.25 -11.71
CA THR A 118 -4.24 29.30 -10.72
C THR A 118 -5.26 28.74 -9.72
N PRO A 119 -4.92 28.54 -8.44
CA PRO A 119 -5.79 27.83 -7.47
C PRO A 119 -7.15 28.52 -7.25
N SER A 120 -7.22 29.85 -7.38
CA SER A 120 -8.45 30.62 -7.18
C SER A 120 -9.39 30.63 -8.39
N ASN A 121 -8.98 30.10 -9.55
CA ASN A 121 -9.84 30.08 -10.74
C ASN A 121 -10.69 28.80 -10.81
N HIS A 122 -11.88 28.87 -10.20
CA HIS A 122 -12.80 27.73 -10.07
C HIS A 122 -13.43 27.27 -11.39
N ASN A 123 -13.27 28.03 -12.47
CA ASN A 123 -13.94 27.76 -13.75
C ASN A 123 -13.14 26.84 -14.67
N THR A 124 -11.84 26.64 -14.40
CA THR A 124 -10.97 25.80 -15.23
C THR A 124 -11.35 24.32 -15.14
N GLU A 125 -11.12 23.57 -16.23
CA GLU A 125 -11.29 22.11 -16.22
C GLU A 125 -10.38 21.44 -15.18
N GLY A 126 -9.14 21.91 -15.06
CA GLY A 126 -8.19 21.42 -14.04
C GLY A 126 -8.71 21.59 -12.61
N PHE A 127 -9.31 22.74 -12.29
CA PHE A 127 -9.91 22.96 -10.97
C PHE A 127 -11.12 22.04 -10.74
N LYS A 128 -12.02 21.90 -11.73
CA LYS A 128 -13.19 21.02 -11.61
C LYS A 128 -12.76 19.56 -11.40
N HIS A 129 -11.75 19.10 -12.13
CA HIS A 129 -11.16 17.76 -11.94
C HIS A 129 -10.56 17.59 -10.54
N ALA A 130 -9.83 18.61 -10.04
CA ALA A 130 -9.31 18.60 -8.67
C ALA A 130 -10.43 18.59 -7.61
N LEU A 131 -11.53 19.33 -7.83
CA LEU A 131 -12.69 19.35 -6.95
C LEU A 131 -13.39 18.00 -6.91
N ASP A 132 -13.60 17.37 -8.05
CA ASP A 132 -14.21 16.04 -8.15
C ASP A 132 -13.32 15.00 -7.46
N ALA A 133 -12.00 15.07 -7.65
CA ALA A 133 -11.04 14.22 -6.96
C ALA A 133 -11.08 14.44 -5.43
N PHE A 134 -11.19 15.68 -4.96
CA PHE A 134 -11.31 16.01 -3.54
C PHE A 134 -12.62 15.45 -2.97
N LYS A 135 -13.78 15.69 -3.60
CA LYS A 135 -15.09 15.16 -3.17
C LYS A 135 -15.17 13.63 -3.22
N ALA A 136 -14.44 13.01 -4.14
CA ALA A 136 -14.33 11.55 -4.20
C ALA A 136 -13.57 10.99 -3.01
N MET A 137 -12.54 11.70 -2.51
CA MET A 137 -11.65 11.24 -1.44
C MET A 137 -12.10 11.66 -0.04
N CYS A 138 -12.55 12.90 0.13
CA CYS A 138 -12.97 13.47 1.40
C CYS A 138 -14.50 13.48 1.48
N LYS A 139 -15.05 12.50 2.20
CA LYS A 139 -16.49 12.35 2.39
C LYS A 139 -16.98 13.28 3.50
N PRO A 140 -18.29 13.58 3.57
CA PRO A 140 -18.83 14.47 4.61
C PRO A 140 -18.48 14.05 6.04
N HIS A 141 -18.36 12.75 6.32
CA HIS A 141 -17.97 12.24 7.65
C HIS A 141 -16.49 12.45 8.00
N ASP A 142 -15.64 12.79 7.03
CA ASP A 142 -14.24 13.13 7.23
C ASP A 142 -14.05 14.61 7.67
N LYS A 143 -15.12 15.41 7.58
CA LYS A 143 -15.11 16.84 7.91
C LYS A 143 -15.68 17.07 9.31
N ARG A 144 -15.05 17.99 10.05
CA ARG A 144 -15.64 18.56 11.27
C ARG A 144 -16.20 19.93 10.93
N VAL A 145 -17.51 20.04 10.93
CA VAL A 145 -18.24 21.27 10.56
C VAL A 145 -18.78 21.92 11.82
N PHE A 146 -18.51 23.22 11.98
CA PHE A 146 -18.98 24.00 13.11
C PHE A 146 -19.66 25.28 12.61
N ASP A 147 -20.97 25.36 12.81
CA ASP A 147 -21.73 26.58 12.60
C ASP A 147 -21.44 27.57 13.76
N PHE A 148 -21.08 28.81 13.46
CA PHE A 148 -20.68 29.77 14.50
C PHE A 148 -21.83 30.24 15.39
N LYS A 149 -23.06 30.20 14.86
CA LYS A 149 -24.25 30.62 15.59
C LYS A 149 -24.64 29.58 16.65
N THR A 150 -24.50 28.30 16.31
CA THR A 150 -25.00 27.18 17.11
C THR A 150 -23.91 26.35 17.78
N GLN A 151 -22.70 26.31 17.21
CA GLN A 151 -21.62 25.39 17.59
C GLN A 151 -20.28 26.09 17.89
N SER A 152 -20.30 27.38 18.28
CA SER A 152 -19.07 28.14 18.56
C SER A 152 -18.26 27.55 19.72
N GLN A 153 -18.91 27.03 20.76
CA GLN A 153 -18.20 26.47 21.91
C GLN A 153 -17.57 25.12 21.56
N GLU A 154 -18.28 24.28 20.84
CA GLU A 154 -17.81 23.00 20.32
C GLU A 154 -16.61 23.20 19.38
N CYS A 155 -16.62 24.25 18.56
CA CYS A 155 -15.48 24.64 17.74
C CYS A 155 -14.26 25.01 18.60
N LYS A 156 -14.47 25.83 19.65
CA LYS A 156 -13.40 26.21 20.59
C LYS A 156 -12.84 24.99 21.35
N GLU A 157 -13.70 24.08 21.76
CA GLU A 157 -13.31 22.82 22.41
C GLU A 157 -12.51 21.93 21.45
N PHE A 158 -12.95 21.79 20.20
CA PHE A 158 -12.21 21.07 19.17
C PHE A 158 -10.80 21.65 18.97
N ILE A 159 -10.69 22.97 18.78
CA ILE A 159 -9.41 23.66 18.63
C ILE A 159 -8.53 23.46 19.87
N LYS A 160 -9.10 23.59 21.07
CA LYS A 160 -8.37 23.38 22.32
C LYS A 160 -7.85 21.95 22.47
N ASN A 161 -8.62 20.96 22.02
CA ASN A 161 -8.27 19.55 22.18
C ASN A 161 -7.31 19.05 21.08
N HIS A 162 -7.36 19.62 19.89
CA HIS A 162 -6.63 19.11 18.72
C HIS A 162 -5.53 20.03 18.18
N LEU A 163 -5.56 21.33 18.50
CA LEU A 163 -4.65 22.34 17.95
C LEU A 163 -3.86 23.12 19.02
N ASN A 164 -3.98 22.76 20.31
CA ASN A 164 -3.34 23.49 21.41
C ASN A 164 -1.81 23.28 21.48
N SER A 165 -1.07 24.37 21.75
CA SER A 165 0.39 24.44 21.86
C SER A 165 1.01 23.49 22.89
N SER A 166 0.27 23.05 23.91
CA SER A 166 0.75 22.08 24.90
C SER A 166 0.85 20.65 24.38
N HIS A 167 -0.02 20.24 23.45
CA HIS A 167 0.09 18.94 22.76
C HIS A 167 1.18 18.94 21.70
N LEU A 168 1.58 20.13 21.25
CA LEU A 168 2.58 20.35 20.22
C LEU A 168 4.02 20.29 20.76
N LEU A 169 4.24 20.28 22.09
CA LEU A 169 5.56 20.02 22.70
C LEU A 169 5.92 18.52 22.76
N ASN A 170 4.93 17.64 22.58
CA ASN A 170 5.14 16.21 22.55
C ASN A 170 5.41 15.75 21.12
N LYS A 171 6.21 14.70 20.97
CA LYS A 171 6.43 14.04 19.69
C LYS A 171 5.10 13.61 19.06
N ILE A 172 4.96 13.85 17.76
CA ILE A 172 3.80 13.49 16.95
C ILE A 172 3.70 11.96 16.91
N GLN A 173 2.56 11.43 17.35
CA GLN A 173 2.27 10.00 17.31
C GLN A 173 2.08 9.52 15.87
N ILE A 174 2.67 8.38 15.55
CA ILE A 174 2.54 7.74 14.23
C ILE A 174 1.42 6.71 14.30
N ASP A 175 0.47 6.78 13.37
CA ASP A 175 -0.71 5.92 13.31
C ASP A 175 -1.04 5.47 11.87
N LYS A 176 -2.16 4.74 11.74
CA LYS A 176 -2.67 4.24 10.45
C LYS A 176 -3.05 5.31 9.42
N ASN A 177 -3.16 6.58 9.84
CA ASN A 177 -3.64 7.68 9.02
C ASN A 177 -2.51 8.64 8.61
N ASN A 178 -1.32 8.59 9.21
CA ASN A 178 -0.25 9.54 8.91
C ASN A 178 1.09 8.89 8.53
N PHE A 179 1.21 7.56 8.58
CA PHE A 179 2.48 6.89 8.34
C PHE A 179 3.02 7.08 6.91
N PHE A 180 2.14 7.16 5.90
CA PHE A 180 2.55 7.45 4.52
C PHE A 180 2.94 8.91 4.35
N THR A 181 2.23 9.82 5.02
CA THR A 181 2.56 11.24 5.10
C THR A 181 3.95 11.47 5.69
N ILE A 182 4.28 10.77 6.77
CA ILE A 182 5.59 10.85 7.41
C ILE A 182 6.68 10.26 6.52
N TYR A 183 6.40 9.17 5.82
CA TYR A 183 7.31 8.61 4.82
C TYR A 183 7.67 9.62 3.71
N GLN A 184 6.70 10.36 3.16
CA GLN A 184 6.98 11.39 2.15
C GLN A 184 7.90 12.50 2.69
N LYS A 185 7.70 12.91 3.94
CA LYS A 185 8.58 13.90 4.57
C LYS A 185 9.97 13.35 4.85
N TRP A 186 10.07 12.10 5.30
CA TRP A 186 11.35 11.40 5.48
C TRP A 186 12.10 11.25 4.15
N PHE A 187 11.38 10.99 3.07
CA PHE A 187 11.92 10.87 1.71
C PHE A 187 12.58 12.17 1.22
N GLU A 188 12.04 13.32 1.60
CA GLU A 188 12.63 14.62 1.26
C GLU A 188 13.74 15.03 2.23
N ALA A 189 13.57 14.78 3.54
CA ALA A 189 14.49 15.28 4.56
C ALA A 189 15.71 14.37 4.80
N VAL A 190 15.50 13.05 4.92
CA VAL A 190 16.53 12.11 5.41
C VAL A 190 17.15 11.32 4.26
N LYS A 191 16.35 10.80 3.34
CA LYS A 191 16.82 9.96 2.24
C LYS A 191 17.97 10.58 1.40
N PRO A 192 18.02 11.90 1.12
CA PRO A 192 19.13 12.50 0.37
C PRO A 192 20.48 12.45 1.12
N THR A 193 20.44 12.38 2.45
CA THR A 193 21.66 12.36 3.29
C THR A 193 22.21 10.96 3.50
N ILE A 194 21.45 9.90 3.20
CA ILE A 194 21.93 8.51 3.26
C ILE A 194 23.04 8.30 2.21
N ASP A 195 24.17 7.72 2.62
CA ASP A 195 25.35 7.54 1.78
C ASP A 195 25.24 6.33 0.84
N ILE A 196 24.30 6.41 -0.10
CA ILE A 196 24.07 5.38 -1.11
C ILE A 196 23.72 5.98 -2.47
N ASN A 197 24.21 5.33 -3.54
CA ASN A 197 23.73 5.60 -4.88
C ASN A 197 22.34 4.96 -5.08
N TRP A 198 21.29 5.77 -4.94
CA TRP A 198 19.89 5.32 -5.03
C TRP A 198 19.52 4.72 -6.39
N GLU A 199 20.12 5.19 -7.49
CA GLU A 199 19.85 4.61 -8.83
C GLU A 199 20.36 3.17 -8.91
N VAL A 200 21.59 2.95 -8.45
CA VAL A 200 22.21 1.61 -8.39
C VAL A 200 21.51 0.72 -7.36
N ALA A 201 21.13 1.27 -6.20
CA ALA A 201 20.40 0.55 -5.16
C ALA A 201 19.05 0.03 -5.69
N LYS A 202 18.28 0.90 -6.36
CA LYS A 202 16.98 0.55 -6.96
C LYS A 202 17.11 -0.53 -8.03
N ALA A 203 18.18 -0.51 -8.84
CA ALA A 203 18.47 -1.56 -9.82
C ALA A 203 18.78 -2.93 -9.18
N LYS A 204 19.29 -2.93 -7.94
CA LYS A 204 19.55 -4.13 -7.12
C LYS A 204 18.39 -4.53 -6.22
N GLY A 205 17.21 -3.91 -6.38
CA GLY A 205 16.02 -4.21 -5.59
C GLY A 205 16.05 -3.68 -4.16
N ILE A 206 17.02 -2.83 -3.81
CA ILE A 206 17.07 -2.14 -2.51
C ILE A 206 16.13 -0.94 -2.58
N LEU A 207 15.13 -0.90 -1.70
CA LEU A 207 14.10 0.14 -1.68
C LEU A 207 14.35 1.12 -0.54
N ASP A 208 14.09 2.40 -0.78
CA ASP A 208 14.14 3.43 0.26
C ASP A 208 13.09 3.20 1.36
N ALA A 209 11.95 2.58 1.02
CA ALA A 209 10.95 2.13 1.99
C ALA A 209 11.53 1.17 3.04
N ASP A 210 12.57 0.38 2.72
CA ASP A 210 13.21 -0.52 3.68
C ASP A 210 14.04 0.24 4.72
N TYR A 211 14.66 1.36 4.32
CA TYR A 211 15.36 2.26 5.23
C TYR A 211 14.39 3.04 6.12
N TYR A 212 13.28 3.52 5.53
CA TYR A 212 12.23 4.15 6.32
C TYR A 212 11.64 3.21 7.35
N LEU A 213 11.36 1.94 7.01
CA LEU A 213 10.88 0.95 7.97
C LEU A 213 11.91 0.66 9.06
N ALA A 214 13.19 0.58 8.70
CA ALA A 214 14.27 0.44 9.67
C ALA A 214 14.26 1.59 10.69
N ASP A 215 14.15 2.83 10.22
CA ASP A 215 14.06 4.01 11.08
C ASP A 215 12.77 4.04 11.92
N LEU A 216 11.63 3.84 11.28
CA LEU A 216 10.30 3.92 11.87
C LEU A 216 10.12 2.88 12.99
N LEU A 217 10.62 1.67 12.78
CA LEU A 217 10.53 0.57 13.73
C LEU A 217 11.78 0.50 14.61
N SER A 218 12.34 1.64 14.99
CA SER A 218 13.47 1.70 15.93
C SER A 218 13.05 2.23 17.29
N ASP A 219 13.59 1.60 18.33
CA ASP A 219 13.64 2.17 19.67
C ASP A 219 15.01 2.86 19.85
N GLY A 220 14.98 4.18 20.00
CA GLY A 220 16.16 5.02 19.83
C GLY A 220 16.80 4.80 18.45
N ASP A 221 18.05 4.33 18.45
CA ASP A 221 18.84 4.15 17.23
C ASP A 221 18.99 2.68 16.82
N LYS A 222 18.09 1.81 17.31
CA LYS A 222 18.12 0.38 16.98
C LYS A 222 16.76 -0.11 16.50
N THR A 223 16.73 -0.71 15.31
CA THR A 223 15.53 -1.35 14.77
C THR A 223 15.10 -2.55 15.63
N ILE A 224 13.82 -2.60 16.00
CA ILE A 224 13.24 -3.63 16.87
C ILE A 224 12.98 -4.95 16.12
N ILE A 225 12.79 -4.91 14.80
CA ILE A 225 12.64 -6.10 13.95
C ILE A 225 13.99 -6.45 13.32
N GLU A 226 14.85 -7.14 14.07
CA GLU A 226 16.19 -7.50 13.61
C GLU A 226 16.21 -8.44 12.39
N LYS A 227 15.08 -9.08 12.05
CA LYS A 227 14.94 -9.96 10.89
C LYS A 227 14.86 -9.20 9.56
N LEU A 228 14.56 -7.90 9.56
CA LEU A 228 14.54 -7.08 8.35
C LEU A 228 15.90 -7.10 7.63
N GLN A 229 15.86 -6.88 6.31
CA GLN A 229 17.06 -6.84 5.46
C GLN A 229 17.89 -5.58 5.69
N THR A 230 17.22 -4.46 5.99
CA THR A 230 17.82 -3.19 6.37
C THR A 230 17.45 -2.91 7.82
N ILE A 231 18.45 -2.65 8.67
CA ILE A 231 18.24 -2.25 10.07
C ILE A 231 19.09 -1.02 10.40
N LEU A 232 18.58 -0.13 11.24
CA LEU A 232 19.33 0.97 11.83
C LEU A 232 20.15 0.43 13.01
N SER A 233 21.42 0.78 13.05
CA SER A 233 22.38 0.36 14.06
C SER A 233 23.21 1.58 14.51
N SER A 234 22.67 2.34 15.46
CA SER A 234 23.25 3.59 15.95
C SER A 234 23.34 4.66 14.85
N SER A 235 24.54 4.94 14.33
CA SER A 235 24.79 6.01 13.36
C SER A 235 24.82 5.55 11.90
N TYR A 236 24.47 4.31 11.60
CA TYR A 236 24.49 3.75 10.25
C TYR A 236 23.45 2.65 10.06
N TYR A 237 23.14 2.33 8.81
CA TYR A 237 22.31 1.20 8.43
C TYR A 237 23.17 -0.04 8.16
N LYS A 238 22.67 -1.21 8.57
CA LYS A 238 23.20 -2.52 8.19
C LYS A 238 22.27 -3.19 7.19
N LEU A 239 22.83 -3.52 6.02
CA LEU A 239 22.12 -4.21 4.95
C LEU A 239 22.63 -5.64 4.86
N LYS A 240 21.75 -6.61 5.07
CA LYS A 240 22.09 -8.03 4.93
C LYS A 240 22.37 -8.37 3.47
N ARG A 241 23.58 -8.87 3.20
CA ARG A 241 24.05 -9.28 1.87
C ARG A 241 23.92 -10.79 1.63
N GLY A 242 23.59 -11.56 2.65
CA GLY A 242 23.51 -13.02 2.59
C GLY A 242 24.40 -13.64 3.65
N VAL A 243 24.93 -14.82 3.34
CA VAL A 243 25.83 -15.57 4.22
C VAL A 243 27.18 -15.69 3.52
N ASN A 244 28.27 -15.37 4.22
CA ASN A 244 29.63 -15.49 3.70
C ASN A 244 30.12 -16.95 3.73
N GLU A 245 31.32 -17.20 3.20
CA GLU A 245 31.94 -18.53 3.12
C GLU A 245 32.09 -19.24 4.47
N LEU A 246 32.06 -18.48 5.58
CA LEU A 246 32.15 -18.99 6.94
C LEU A 246 30.78 -19.28 7.58
N GLY A 247 29.70 -19.20 6.83
CA GLY A 247 28.35 -19.41 7.35
C GLY A 247 27.84 -18.24 8.22
N LYS A 248 28.47 -17.07 8.18
CA LYS A 248 28.05 -15.87 8.94
C LYS A 248 27.30 -14.89 8.05
N ILE A 249 26.32 -14.18 8.62
CA ILE A 249 25.59 -13.15 7.90
C ILE A 249 26.56 -12.01 7.56
N ASP A 250 26.63 -11.67 6.28
CA ASP A 250 27.42 -10.55 5.77
C ASP A 250 26.57 -9.27 5.75
N PHE A 251 27.19 -8.15 6.13
CA PHE A 251 26.54 -6.85 6.24
C PHE A 251 27.30 -5.80 5.44
N MET A 252 26.55 -5.03 4.65
CA MET A 252 27.01 -3.76 4.12
C MET A 252 26.57 -2.64 5.07
N GLU A 253 27.52 -1.81 5.49
CA GLU A 253 27.25 -0.61 6.27
C GLU A 253 27.01 0.57 5.34
N VAL A 254 25.95 1.34 5.62
CA VAL A 254 25.58 2.54 4.87
C VAL A 254 25.38 3.66 5.88
N GLY A 255 26.28 4.65 5.84
CA GLY A 255 26.25 5.80 6.75
C GLY A 255 25.35 6.94 6.27
N PHE A 256 25.50 8.09 6.91
CA PHE A 256 24.91 9.36 6.52
C PHE A 256 26.03 10.34 6.13
N LYS A 257 25.81 11.13 5.08
CA LYS A 257 26.75 12.14 4.57
C LYS A 257 26.82 13.39 5.45
N ASP A 258 25.84 13.57 6.33
CA ASP A 258 25.65 14.73 7.20
C ASP A 258 25.80 14.37 8.68
N ASP A 259 26.54 13.31 9.00
CA ASP A 259 26.75 12.82 10.36
C ASP A 259 25.42 12.61 11.15
N GLN A 260 24.37 12.18 10.43
CA GLN A 260 23.04 11.87 10.95
C GLN A 260 22.26 13.11 11.44
N GLN A 261 22.64 14.32 11.04
CA GLN A 261 21.97 15.55 11.47
C GLN A 261 20.51 15.58 11.05
N ALA A 262 20.21 15.44 9.75
CA ALA A 262 18.84 15.50 9.23
C ALA A 262 17.96 14.37 9.81
N HIS A 263 18.53 13.19 10.04
CA HIS A 263 17.85 12.06 10.67
C HIS A 263 17.46 12.38 12.12
N LYS A 264 18.38 12.89 12.95
CA LYS A 264 18.10 13.29 14.33
C LYS A 264 17.07 14.40 14.42
N GLU A 265 17.21 15.44 13.59
CA GLU A 265 16.26 16.55 13.53
C GLU A 265 14.86 16.06 13.13
N PHE A 266 14.77 15.22 12.10
CA PHE A 266 13.50 14.64 11.64
C PHE A 266 12.81 13.83 12.74
N TRP A 267 13.52 12.85 13.33
CA TRP A 267 12.96 11.96 14.34
C TRP A 267 12.81 12.59 15.73
N SER A 268 13.33 13.80 15.96
CA SER A 268 13.05 14.58 17.18
C SER A 268 11.58 14.99 17.28
N VAL A 269 10.86 15.05 16.15
CA VAL A 269 9.47 15.51 16.07
C VAL A 269 8.47 14.36 16.15
N TYR A 270 8.85 13.12 15.85
CA TYR A 270 7.94 11.98 15.77
C TYR A 270 8.24 10.92 16.83
N GLU A 271 7.19 10.30 17.36
CA GLU A 271 7.31 9.21 18.31
C GLU A 271 7.52 7.90 17.55
N ARG A 272 8.69 7.29 17.74
CA ARG A 272 9.06 5.98 17.21
C ARG A 272 9.61 5.07 18.32
N PRO A 273 9.30 3.76 18.30
CA PRO A 273 8.46 3.10 17.31
C PRO A 273 6.96 3.41 17.52
N PRO A 274 6.10 3.32 16.48
CA PRO A 274 4.66 3.47 16.63
C PRO A 274 4.09 2.50 17.67
N LYS A 275 2.87 2.75 18.19
CA LYS A 275 2.17 1.76 19.03
C LYS A 275 2.04 0.43 18.31
N LEU A 276 2.10 -0.68 19.04
CA LEU A 276 2.10 -2.03 18.48
C LEU A 276 0.94 -2.29 17.50
N GLU A 277 -0.25 -1.81 17.83
CA GLU A 277 -1.44 -1.90 16.96
C GLU A 277 -1.25 -1.23 15.59
N PHE A 278 -0.49 -0.12 15.54
CA PHE A 278 -0.18 0.59 14.30
C PHE A 278 1.03 -0.01 13.57
N GLN A 279 2.01 -0.57 14.30
CA GLN A 279 3.14 -1.28 13.67
C GLN A 279 2.63 -2.39 12.73
N THR A 280 1.72 -3.22 13.23
CA THR A 280 1.11 -4.33 12.46
C THR A 280 0.40 -3.82 11.20
N PHE A 281 -0.41 -2.77 11.32
CA PHE A 281 -1.08 -2.15 10.16
C PHE A 281 -0.09 -1.56 9.14
N ILE A 282 0.96 -0.86 9.60
CA ILE A 282 1.95 -0.24 8.73
C ILE A 282 2.72 -1.30 7.95
N LEU A 283 3.10 -2.40 8.61
CA LEU A 283 3.77 -3.53 7.98
C LEU A 283 2.87 -4.21 6.94
N GLU A 284 1.57 -4.38 7.23
CA GLU A 284 0.58 -4.89 6.28
C GLU A 284 0.47 -4.00 5.04
N ARG A 285 0.51 -2.69 5.26
CA ARG A 285 0.40 -1.64 4.24
C ARG A 285 1.75 -1.14 3.74
N ARG A 286 2.81 -1.97 3.83
CA ARG A 286 4.12 -1.69 3.23
C ARG A 286 4.00 -1.33 1.74
N ASP A 287 2.99 -1.86 1.06
CA ASP A 287 2.68 -1.54 -0.34
C ASP A 287 2.47 -0.03 -0.57
N LEU A 288 1.91 0.70 0.40
CA LEU A 288 1.71 2.14 0.31
C LEU A 288 3.02 2.94 0.32
N LEU A 289 4.06 2.40 0.93
CA LEU A 289 5.39 3.03 1.00
C LEU A 289 6.21 2.82 -0.27
N VAL A 290 5.83 1.86 -1.13
CA VAL A 290 6.59 1.56 -2.34
C VAL A 290 6.16 2.52 -3.47
N PRO A 291 7.10 3.16 -4.19
CA PRO A 291 6.77 4.00 -5.35
C PRO A 291 5.86 3.29 -6.36
N SER A 292 4.92 4.03 -6.95
CA SER A 292 3.92 3.48 -7.89
C SER A 292 4.58 2.78 -9.09
N ASP A 293 5.70 3.28 -9.60
CA ASP A 293 6.47 2.67 -10.69
C ASP A 293 7.09 1.32 -10.31
N VAL A 294 7.42 1.12 -9.02
CA VAL A 294 7.93 -0.17 -8.50
C VAL A 294 6.77 -1.13 -8.28
N ARG A 295 5.63 -0.66 -7.73
CA ARG A 295 4.40 -1.46 -7.58
C ARG A 295 3.88 -1.97 -8.91
N GLU A 296 3.78 -1.10 -9.92
CA GLU A 296 3.32 -1.47 -11.26
C GLU A 296 4.27 -2.45 -11.97
N ARG A 297 5.58 -2.36 -11.70
CA ARG A 297 6.58 -3.31 -12.23
C ARG A 297 6.55 -4.66 -11.54
N LYS A 298 6.40 -4.70 -10.21
CA LYS A 298 6.25 -5.94 -9.45
C LYS A 298 4.89 -6.60 -9.70
N GLY A 299 3.87 -5.83 -10.06
CA GLY A 299 2.54 -6.30 -10.46
C GLY A 299 1.71 -6.91 -9.31
N ALA A 300 2.20 -6.86 -8.07
CA ALA A 300 1.51 -7.35 -6.89
C ALA A 300 0.54 -6.29 -6.36
N TYR A 301 -0.75 -6.62 -6.26
CA TYR A 301 -1.76 -5.76 -5.66
C TYR A 301 -2.14 -6.26 -4.28
N PHE A 302 -2.28 -5.34 -3.33
CA PHE A 302 -2.85 -5.64 -2.03
C PHE A 302 -4.29 -6.16 -2.21
N THR A 303 -4.63 -7.32 -1.63
CA THR A 303 -6.00 -7.86 -1.66
C THR A 303 -6.80 -7.26 -0.50
N PRO A 304 -7.83 -6.43 -0.75
CA PRO A 304 -8.67 -5.86 0.29
C PRO A 304 -9.34 -6.93 1.16
N LYS A 305 -9.50 -6.62 2.46
CA LYS A 305 -10.11 -7.53 3.45
C LYS A 305 -11.46 -8.09 3.02
N ILE A 306 -12.35 -7.26 2.46
CA ILE A 306 -13.67 -7.69 1.96
C ILE A 306 -13.56 -8.81 0.92
N TRP A 307 -12.55 -8.75 0.05
CA TRP A 307 -12.33 -9.77 -0.98
C TRP A 307 -11.66 -11.01 -0.42
N VAL A 308 -10.79 -10.87 0.58
CA VAL A 308 -10.21 -12.01 1.33
C VAL A 308 -11.30 -12.81 2.05
N GLU A 309 -12.20 -12.14 2.77
CA GLU A 309 -13.31 -12.79 3.47
C GLU A 309 -14.23 -13.49 2.46
N LYS A 310 -14.51 -12.83 1.33
CA LYS A 310 -15.34 -13.39 0.27
C LYS A 310 -14.70 -14.60 -0.41
N SER A 311 -13.39 -14.62 -0.63
CA SER A 311 -12.70 -15.78 -1.20
C SER A 311 -12.69 -16.97 -0.26
N GLN A 312 -12.54 -16.76 1.05
CA GLN A 312 -12.63 -17.81 2.05
C GLN A 312 -14.06 -18.37 2.18
N GLU A 313 -15.08 -17.53 2.07
CA GLU A 313 -16.49 -17.98 1.95
C GLU A 313 -16.67 -18.90 0.73
N TYR A 314 -16.06 -18.56 -0.41
CA TYR A 314 -16.15 -19.35 -1.63
C TYR A 314 -15.31 -20.64 -1.59
N LEU A 315 -14.21 -20.67 -0.84
CA LEU A 315 -13.48 -21.90 -0.52
C LEU A 315 -14.38 -22.85 0.29
N ALA A 316 -15.04 -22.35 1.33
CA ALA A 316 -15.97 -23.15 2.13
C ALA A 316 -17.15 -23.69 1.29
N LYS A 317 -17.69 -22.87 0.38
CA LYS A 317 -18.73 -23.30 -0.59
C LYS A 317 -18.26 -24.35 -1.59
N ALA A 318 -16.97 -24.37 -1.91
CA ALA A 318 -16.40 -25.31 -2.87
C ALA A 318 -15.97 -26.63 -2.23
N LEU A 319 -15.45 -26.58 -1.00
CA LEU A 319 -14.72 -27.69 -0.37
C LEU A 319 -15.34 -28.18 0.95
N GLY A 320 -16.34 -27.49 1.50
CA GLY A 320 -16.93 -27.77 2.81
C GLY A 320 -16.52 -26.75 3.88
N GLN A 321 -17.29 -26.64 4.97
CA GLN A 321 -17.03 -25.67 6.04
C GLN A 321 -15.70 -25.94 6.76
N ASP A 322 -15.33 -27.21 6.90
CA ASP A 322 -14.14 -27.65 7.64
C ASP A 322 -12.89 -27.75 6.74
N TYR A 323 -12.88 -27.09 5.59
CA TYR A 323 -11.78 -27.18 4.62
C TYR A 323 -10.41 -26.78 5.21
N GLN A 324 -10.37 -25.95 6.24
CA GLN A 324 -9.12 -25.56 6.91
C GLN A 324 -8.45 -26.72 7.65
N ASP A 325 -9.23 -27.72 8.07
CA ASP A 325 -8.72 -28.90 8.77
C ASP A 325 -8.37 -30.02 7.76
N ASP A 326 -9.16 -30.12 6.69
CA ASP A 326 -9.00 -31.14 5.66
C ASP A 326 -7.91 -30.85 4.61
N TYR A 327 -7.52 -29.57 4.45
CA TYR A 327 -6.61 -29.14 3.40
C TYR A 327 -5.42 -28.35 3.95
N ILE A 328 -4.28 -28.56 3.29
CA ILE A 328 -3.12 -27.66 3.38
C ILE A 328 -3.37 -26.47 2.47
N ILE A 329 -3.12 -25.26 2.95
CA ILE A 329 -3.28 -24.02 2.20
C ILE A 329 -1.90 -23.38 2.03
N TRP A 330 -1.49 -23.18 0.79
CA TRP A 330 -0.25 -22.51 0.45
C TRP A 330 -0.53 -21.26 -0.37
N ASP A 331 -0.20 -20.09 0.20
CA ASP A 331 -0.09 -18.85 -0.55
C ASP A 331 1.33 -18.70 -1.08
N CYS A 332 1.49 -18.98 -2.38
CA CYS A 332 2.81 -19.04 -3.00
C CYS A 332 3.31 -17.70 -3.56
N ALA A 333 2.54 -16.63 -3.41
CA ALA A 333 2.91 -15.25 -3.75
C ALA A 333 2.36 -14.27 -2.70
N GLY A 334 2.54 -14.59 -1.42
CA GLY A 334 1.70 -14.05 -0.36
C GLY A 334 2.01 -12.65 0.13
N GLY A 335 3.13 -12.05 -0.30
CA GLY A 335 3.58 -10.74 0.19
C GLY A 335 3.58 -10.71 1.73
N THR A 336 2.89 -9.74 2.32
CA THR A 336 2.73 -9.58 3.78
C THR A 336 1.63 -10.47 4.40
N GLY A 337 1.09 -11.43 3.66
CA GLY A 337 0.21 -12.49 4.16
C GLY A 337 -1.28 -12.17 4.23
N ASN A 338 -1.76 -11.23 3.43
CA ASN A 338 -3.15 -10.75 3.51
C ASN A 338 -4.19 -11.81 3.20
N LEU A 339 -3.96 -12.71 2.23
CA LEU A 339 -4.92 -13.76 1.88
C LEU A 339 -5.17 -14.74 3.03
N LEU A 340 -4.16 -14.98 3.88
CA LEU A 340 -4.22 -15.93 4.99
C LEU A 340 -4.89 -15.36 6.24
N ARG A 341 -5.27 -14.07 6.25
CA ARG A 341 -5.94 -13.45 7.40
C ARG A 341 -7.32 -14.03 7.62
N GLY A 342 -7.65 -14.35 8.87
CA GLY A 342 -8.92 -14.98 9.25
C GLY A 342 -8.88 -16.51 9.23
N LEU A 343 -7.84 -17.13 8.66
CA LEU A 343 -7.60 -18.56 8.79
C LEU A 343 -7.00 -18.86 10.17
N LEU A 344 -7.38 -20.01 10.75
CA LEU A 344 -7.11 -20.34 12.15
C LEU A 344 -6.14 -21.51 12.32
N ASN A 345 -6.18 -22.50 11.42
CA ASN A 345 -5.38 -23.71 11.54
C ASN A 345 -3.93 -23.49 11.05
N LYS A 346 -3.11 -22.89 11.92
CA LYS A 346 -1.71 -22.53 11.60
C LYS A 346 -0.83 -23.67 11.10
N ALA A 347 -1.14 -24.92 11.47
CA ALA A 347 -0.37 -26.10 11.04
C ALA A 347 -0.56 -26.41 9.56
N ASN A 348 -1.70 -26.02 9.00
CA ASN A 348 -2.06 -26.26 7.62
C ASN A 348 -1.72 -25.10 6.68
N LEU A 349 -1.22 -23.97 7.20
CA LEU A 349 -0.91 -22.79 6.40
C LEU A 349 0.58 -22.71 6.04
N TYR A 350 0.86 -22.37 4.79
CA TYR A 350 2.19 -22.06 4.27
C TYR A 350 2.14 -20.73 3.51
N LEU A 351 3.22 -19.95 3.62
CA LEU A 351 3.38 -18.71 2.87
C LEU A 351 4.78 -18.65 2.26
N SER A 352 4.82 -18.36 0.96
CA SER A 352 6.06 -17.96 0.31
C SER A 352 5.90 -16.67 -0.47
N THR A 353 6.99 -15.91 -0.55
CA THR A 353 7.07 -14.66 -1.31
C THR A 353 8.51 -14.44 -1.79
N LEU A 354 8.66 -13.62 -2.84
CA LEU A 354 9.95 -13.30 -3.43
C LEU A 354 10.77 -12.33 -2.56
N ASP A 355 10.09 -11.40 -1.88
CA ASP A 355 10.72 -10.32 -1.11
C ASP A 355 11.11 -10.81 0.31
N SER A 356 12.40 -10.79 0.63
CA SER A 356 12.93 -11.20 1.92
C SER A 356 12.43 -10.35 3.09
N ASN A 357 12.11 -9.06 2.85
CA ASN A 357 11.51 -8.22 3.89
C ASN A 357 10.09 -8.66 4.20
N ASP A 358 9.31 -9.03 3.17
CA ASP A 358 7.96 -9.57 3.39
C ASP A 358 8.04 -10.88 4.22
N VAL A 359 9.01 -11.76 3.95
CA VAL A 359 9.27 -12.96 4.77
C VAL A 359 9.59 -12.59 6.22
N ALA A 360 10.49 -11.62 6.45
CA ALA A 360 10.86 -11.18 7.79
C ALA A 360 9.65 -10.60 8.56
N ILE A 361 8.83 -9.80 7.88
CA ILE A 361 7.60 -9.21 8.40
C ILE A 361 6.60 -10.30 8.78
N VAL A 362 6.32 -11.24 7.87
CA VAL A 362 5.35 -12.33 8.14
C VAL A 362 5.83 -13.22 9.28
N LYS A 363 7.14 -13.49 9.39
CA LYS A 363 7.71 -14.21 10.55
C LYS A 363 7.52 -13.46 11.86
N ASP A 364 7.74 -12.15 11.87
CA ASP A 364 7.49 -11.33 13.06
C ASP A 364 6.01 -11.35 13.46
N LEU A 365 5.09 -11.20 12.48
CA LEU A 365 3.65 -11.29 12.70
C LEU A 365 3.22 -12.68 13.22
N ALA A 366 3.84 -13.75 12.73
CA ALA A 366 3.59 -15.11 13.19
C ALA A 366 4.03 -15.32 14.65
N VAL A 367 5.24 -14.88 15.00
CA VAL A 367 5.77 -14.97 16.38
C VAL A 367 4.92 -14.16 17.36
N LYS A 368 4.46 -12.98 16.95
CA LYS A 368 3.54 -12.13 17.73
C LYS A 368 2.07 -12.62 17.70
N ASN A 369 1.80 -13.75 17.03
CA ASN A 369 0.48 -14.37 16.92
C ASN A 369 -0.60 -13.46 16.25
N HIS A 370 -0.16 -12.46 15.48
CA HIS A 370 -1.01 -11.59 14.67
C HIS A 370 -1.46 -12.24 13.37
N LEU A 371 -0.64 -13.15 12.83
CA LEU A 371 -1.02 -14.05 11.74
C LEU A 371 -0.92 -15.49 12.24
N LYS A 372 -1.97 -16.29 12.06
CA LYS A 372 -2.02 -17.69 12.53
C LYS A 372 -1.19 -18.59 11.61
N LEU A 373 0.12 -18.48 11.70
CA LEU A 373 1.07 -19.18 10.84
C LEU A 373 2.23 -19.71 11.69
N LEU A 374 2.81 -20.84 11.31
CA LEU A 374 4.06 -21.31 11.93
C LEU A 374 5.25 -20.60 11.27
N GLU A 375 6.22 -20.14 12.08
CA GLU A 375 7.35 -19.37 11.57
C GLU A 375 8.17 -20.14 10.50
N ASN A 376 8.33 -21.45 10.70
CA ASN A 376 9.03 -22.35 9.77
C ASN A 376 8.20 -22.68 8.49
N HIS A 377 6.95 -22.24 8.40
CA HIS A 377 6.12 -22.33 7.20
C HIS A 377 6.16 -21.04 6.35
N VAL A 378 6.98 -20.07 6.75
CA VAL A 378 7.22 -18.81 6.04
C VAL A 378 8.60 -18.83 5.42
N PHE A 379 8.70 -18.75 4.09
CA PHE A 379 9.96 -18.90 3.39
C PHE A 379 10.05 -18.04 2.12
N GLN A 380 11.28 -17.66 1.77
CA GLN A 380 11.54 -16.94 0.52
C GLN A 380 11.58 -17.94 -0.63
N PHE A 381 10.79 -17.70 -1.69
CA PHE A 381 10.72 -18.60 -2.83
C PHE A 381 10.35 -17.85 -4.10
N ASP A 382 11.15 -18.00 -5.15
CA ASP A 382 10.79 -17.54 -6.49
C ASP A 382 9.94 -18.62 -7.17
N PHE A 383 8.61 -18.47 -7.08
CA PHE A 383 7.67 -19.44 -7.64
C PHE A 383 7.78 -19.63 -9.15
N LEU A 384 8.49 -18.80 -9.92
CA LEU A 384 8.69 -19.02 -11.36
C LEU A 384 10.11 -19.49 -11.72
N ASN A 385 11.03 -19.62 -10.75
CA ASN A 385 12.42 -20.01 -11.01
C ASN A 385 12.95 -21.11 -10.08
N ASP A 386 12.59 -21.08 -8.80
CA ASP A 386 13.14 -22.01 -7.81
C ASP A 386 12.54 -23.40 -7.91
N ASP A 387 13.31 -24.43 -7.57
CA ASP A 387 12.87 -25.83 -7.52
C ASP A 387 12.08 -26.13 -6.23
N PHE A 388 10.92 -26.78 -6.37
CA PHE A 388 10.05 -27.19 -5.27
C PHE A 388 10.70 -28.16 -4.29
N PHE A 389 11.78 -28.85 -4.69
CA PHE A 389 12.49 -29.82 -3.85
C PHE A 389 13.88 -29.33 -3.41
N SER A 390 14.16 -28.03 -3.55
CA SER A 390 15.35 -27.40 -3.00
C SER A 390 15.23 -27.15 -1.49
N ASP A 391 16.36 -26.85 -0.85
CA ASP A 391 16.41 -26.51 0.59
C ASP A 391 15.66 -25.23 0.96
N LYS A 392 15.21 -24.45 -0.03
CA LYS A 392 14.37 -23.25 0.20
C LYS A 392 12.95 -23.61 0.65
N VAL A 393 12.45 -24.79 0.28
CA VAL A 393 11.08 -25.22 0.59
C VAL A 393 11.06 -26.04 1.88
N PRO A 394 10.17 -25.75 2.84
CA PRO A 394 10.06 -26.54 4.07
C PRO A 394 9.89 -28.04 3.77
N LYS A 395 10.63 -28.89 4.48
CA LYS A 395 10.58 -30.36 4.27
C LYS A 395 9.16 -30.91 4.35
N SER A 396 8.36 -30.42 5.30
CA SER A 396 6.94 -30.77 5.45
C SER A 396 6.12 -30.47 4.20
N LEU A 397 6.34 -29.32 3.55
CA LEU A 397 5.69 -28.98 2.29
C LEU A 397 6.20 -29.87 1.15
N GLN A 398 7.52 -30.11 1.07
CA GLN A 398 8.09 -31.00 0.05
C GLN A 398 7.46 -32.41 0.09
N GLU A 399 7.23 -32.96 1.29
CA GLU A 399 6.56 -34.26 1.46
C GLU A 399 5.13 -34.25 0.91
N ILE A 400 4.39 -33.17 1.12
CA ILE A 400 3.05 -32.98 0.54
C ILE A 400 3.15 -32.92 -0.99
N LEU A 401 4.12 -32.19 -1.54
CA LEU A 401 4.28 -32.03 -3.00
C LEU A 401 4.72 -33.32 -3.71
N LYS A 402 5.49 -34.20 -3.04
CA LYS A 402 5.92 -35.51 -3.60
C LYS A 402 4.77 -36.51 -3.69
N ASP A 403 3.85 -36.47 -2.74
CA ASP A 403 2.76 -37.43 -2.62
C ASP A 403 1.52 -36.99 -3.44
N LYS A 404 1.06 -37.85 -4.35
CA LYS A 404 -0.11 -37.55 -5.21
C LYS A 404 -1.41 -37.45 -4.43
N GLU A 405 -1.61 -38.24 -3.39
CA GLU A 405 -2.83 -38.21 -2.59
C GLU A 405 -2.84 -37.01 -1.65
N LYS A 406 -1.69 -36.68 -1.03
CA LYS A 406 -1.58 -35.44 -0.23
C LYS A 406 -1.76 -34.19 -1.08
N ARG A 407 -1.25 -34.17 -2.33
CA ARG A 407 -1.49 -33.07 -3.27
C ARG A 407 -2.97 -32.81 -3.57
N LYS A 408 -3.83 -33.82 -3.55
CA LYS A 408 -5.29 -33.62 -3.70
C LYS A 408 -5.89 -32.79 -2.57
N LYS A 409 -5.22 -32.76 -1.42
CA LYS A 409 -5.56 -31.95 -0.25
C LYS A 409 -4.72 -30.68 -0.14
N LEU A 410 -4.09 -30.23 -1.23
CA LEU A 410 -3.39 -28.95 -1.30
C LEU A 410 -4.26 -27.91 -2.01
N ILE A 411 -4.42 -26.76 -1.38
CA ILE A 411 -5.00 -25.55 -1.96
C ILE A 411 -3.86 -24.57 -2.23
N ILE A 412 -3.62 -24.28 -3.51
CA ILE A 412 -2.81 -23.12 -3.91
C ILE A 412 -3.72 -21.90 -3.90
N TYR A 413 -3.56 -21.03 -2.89
CA TYR A 413 -4.41 -19.87 -2.66
C TYR A 413 -3.65 -18.59 -2.98
N ILE A 414 -3.94 -17.96 -4.13
CA ILE A 414 -2.99 -17.01 -4.73
C ILE A 414 -3.66 -15.76 -5.32
N ASN A 415 -3.02 -14.61 -5.15
CA ASN A 415 -3.25 -13.39 -5.95
C ASN A 415 -1.93 -13.06 -6.70
N PRO A 416 -1.66 -13.72 -7.86
CA PRO A 416 -0.41 -13.60 -8.57
C PRO A 416 -0.20 -12.19 -9.13
N PRO A 417 1.05 -11.80 -9.41
CA PRO A 417 1.33 -10.52 -10.03
C PRO A 417 0.74 -10.42 -11.45
N TYR A 418 0.20 -9.25 -11.80
CA TYR A 418 -0.55 -9.01 -13.04
C TYR A 418 0.26 -8.39 -14.18
N ALA A 419 1.60 -8.34 -14.06
CA ALA A 419 2.44 -7.72 -15.07
C ALA A 419 2.36 -8.47 -16.41
N GLU A 420 2.27 -7.69 -17.50
CA GLU A 420 2.15 -8.17 -18.88
C GLU A 420 3.35 -7.64 -19.70
N ALA A 421 4.10 -8.53 -20.35
CA ALA A 421 5.12 -8.18 -21.33
C ALA A 421 4.46 -7.87 -22.69
N GLY A 422 4.20 -6.60 -22.98
CA GLY A 422 3.51 -6.21 -24.21
C GLY A 422 3.66 -4.75 -24.64
N ASN A 423 3.73 -4.56 -25.95
CA ASN A 423 4.06 -3.37 -26.76
C ASN A 423 3.10 -2.15 -26.65
N LYS A 424 2.45 -1.85 -25.51
CA LYS A 424 1.58 -0.65 -25.45
C LYS A 424 2.34 0.68 -25.61
N ALA A 425 3.66 0.69 -25.40
CA ALA A 425 4.50 1.86 -25.63
C ALA A 425 4.76 2.19 -27.12
N LYS A 426 4.54 1.24 -28.05
CA LYS A 426 4.75 1.49 -29.49
C LYS A 426 3.66 2.36 -30.13
N MET A 427 2.49 2.52 -29.49
CA MET A 427 1.42 3.36 -30.04
C MET A 427 1.47 4.83 -29.59
N SER A 428 2.28 5.20 -28.60
CA SER A 428 2.35 6.57 -28.07
C SER A 428 3.74 7.21 -28.06
N GLY A 429 4.78 6.53 -28.59
CA GLY A 429 6.11 7.11 -28.80
C GLY A 429 6.91 7.49 -27.54
N THR A 430 6.45 7.17 -26.32
CA THR A 430 7.00 7.74 -25.07
C THR A 430 7.38 6.73 -23.98
N GLY A 431 7.28 5.41 -24.19
CA GLY A 431 7.49 4.42 -23.13
C GLY A 431 8.80 3.63 -23.20
N LYS A 432 9.57 3.62 -22.09
CA LYS A 432 10.65 2.63 -21.84
C LYS A 432 10.06 1.21 -21.78
N HIS A 433 10.76 0.23 -22.35
CA HIS A 433 10.38 -1.19 -22.44
C HIS A 433 9.92 -1.79 -21.08
N LYS A 434 8.81 -2.55 -21.08
CA LYS A 434 8.36 -3.40 -19.95
C LYS A 434 8.91 -4.84 -20.05
N ASP A 435 9.96 -5.05 -20.84
CA ASP A 435 10.23 -6.33 -21.50
C ASP A 435 10.82 -7.45 -20.63
N LEU A 436 11.25 -7.18 -19.39
CA LEU A 436 12.09 -8.14 -18.66
C LEU A 436 11.38 -8.98 -17.60
N VAL A 437 10.28 -8.53 -16.98
CA VAL A 437 9.73 -9.24 -15.81
C VAL A 437 9.03 -10.56 -16.21
N ALA A 438 8.19 -10.56 -17.24
CA ALA A 438 7.48 -11.77 -17.66
C ALA A 438 8.31 -12.70 -18.56
N ARG A 439 9.35 -12.21 -19.25
CA ARG A 439 10.08 -13.01 -20.26
C ARG A 439 11.37 -13.65 -19.75
N GLY A 440 11.84 -13.30 -18.55
CA GLY A 440 13.15 -13.72 -18.04
C GLY A 440 13.17 -15.04 -17.26
N ASN A 441 12.02 -15.57 -16.82
CA ASN A 441 11.97 -16.68 -15.87
C ASN A 441 11.97 -18.08 -16.51
N LEU A 442 12.23 -19.11 -15.68
CA LEU A 442 12.30 -20.51 -16.07
C LEU A 442 11.00 -21.02 -16.68
N ILE A 443 9.85 -20.72 -16.06
CA ILE A 443 8.53 -21.19 -16.51
C ILE A 443 8.18 -20.62 -17.89
N CYS A 444 8.50 -19.35 -18.13
CA CYS A 444 8.34 -18.71 -19.42
C CYS A 444 9.10 -19.46 -20.53
N LYS A 445 10.29 -19.99 -20.23
CA LYS A 445 11.08 -20.77 -21.19
C LYS A 445 10.56 -22.20 -21.31
N LYS A 446 10.30 -22.86 -20.18
CA LYS A 446 9.93 -24.28 -20.08
C LYS A 446 8.59 -24.60 -20.75
N TYR A 447 7.58 -23.76 -20.55
CA TYR A 447 6.21 -23.98 -21.08
C TYR A 447 5.85 -22.99 -22.19
N LYS A 448 6.85 -22.52 -22.95
CA LYS A 448 6.67 -21.50 -23.99
C LYS A 448 5.60 -21.90 -25.01
N ASP A 449 5.58 -23.17 -25.41
CA ASP A 449 4.68 -23.68 -26.45
C ASP A 449 3.25 -23.87 -25.95
N GLU A 450 3.09 -24.36 -24.70
CA GLU A 450 1.80 -24.49 -24.04
C GLU A 450 1.16 -23.14 -23.70
N LEU A 451 1.98 -22.17 -23.28
CA LEU A 451 1.53 -20.82 -22.95
C LEU A 451 1.28 -19.98 -24.22
N ASN A 452 2.12 -20.11 -25.25
CA ASN A 452 2.06 -19.32 -26.48
C ASN A 452 1.93 -17.80 -26.16
N LYS A 453 0.95 -17.09 -26.71
CA LYS A 453 0.71 -15.66 -26.43
C LYS A 453 0.34 -15.37 -24.97
N ALA A 454 -0.23 -16.33 -24.25
CA ALA A 454 -0.48 -16.19 -22.81
C ALA A 454 0.81 -16.07 -22.01
N ASN A 455 1.95 -16.49 -22.57
CA ASN A 455 3.26 -16.39 -21.91
C ASN A 455 3.70 -14.94 -21.64
N ASN A 456 3.05 -13.96 -22.26
CA ASN A 456 3.29 -12.56 -21.93
C ASN A 456 2.71 -12.15 -20.58
N GLU A 457 1.95 -13.01 -19.90
CA GLU A 457 1.21 -12.69 -18.68
C GLU A 457 1.75 -13.48 -17.51
N LEU A 458 2.27 -12.80 -16.47
CA LEU A 458 2.85 -13.49 -15.32
C LEU A 458 1.86 -14.44 -14.66
N PHE A 459 0.62 -14.01 -14.39
CA PHE A 459 -0.39 -14.87 -13.76
C PHE A 459 -0.63 -16.18 -14.56
N ALA A 460 -0.52 -16.14 -15.89
CA ALA A 460 -0.69 -17.34 -16.72
C ALA A 460 0.48 -18.32 -16.55
N GLN A 461 1.70 -17.82 -16.35
CA GLN A 461 2.87 -18.64 -16.04
C GLN A 461 2.73 -19.32 -14.67
N PHE A 462 2.26 -18.59 -13.64
CA PHE A 462 1.92 -19.17 -12.35
C PHE A 462 0.90 -20.30 -12.51
N PHE A 463 -0.20 -20.06 -13.23
CA PHE A 463 -1.25 -21.06 -13.43
C PHE A 463 -0.75 -22.29 -14.18
N MET A 464 0.10 -22.10 -15.20
CA MET A 464 0.68 -23.21 -15.94
C MET A 464 1.62 -24.03 -15.06
N ARG A 465 2.47 -23.40 -14.24
CA ARG A 465 3.33 -24.12 -13.29
C ARG A 465 2.51 -24.93 -12.30
N ILE A 466 1.49 -24.33 -11.68
CA ILE A 466 0.56 -25.03 -10.77
C ILE A 466 -0.06 -26.23 -11.48
N TYR A 467 -0.63 -26.03 -12.66
CA TYR A 467 -1.32 -27.09 -13.40
C TYR A 467 -0.40 -28.23 -13.83
N LYS A 468 0.81 -27.92 -14.31
CA LYS A 468 1.74 -28.90 -14.89
C LYS A 468 2.58 -29.62 -13.84
N GLU A 469 2.96 -28.93 -12.76
CA GLU A 469 3.90 -29.46 -11.76
C GLU A 469 3.20 -29.87 -10.47
N LEU A 470 2.11 -29.17 -10.10
CA LEU A 470 1.32 -29.43 -8.89
C LEU A 470 -0.05 -30.04 -9.20
N GLY A 471 -0.23 -30.60 -10.40
CA GLY A 471 -1.50 -31.18 -10.86
C GLY A 471 -2.12 -32.15 -9.87
N GLY A 472 -3.43 -32.04 -9.70
CA GLY A 472 -4.20 -32.72 -8.65
C GLY A 472 -4.55 -31.83 -7.46
N SER A 473 -3.90 -30.68 -7.31
CA SER A 473 -4.24 -29.69 -6.28
C SER A 473 -5.50 -28.88 -6.63
N ILE A 474 -6.07 -28.21 -5.63
CA ILE A 474 -7.05 -27.14 -5.82
C ILE A 474 -6.29 -25.83 -6.07
N MET A 475 -6.68 -25.08 -7.10
CA MET A 475 -6.16 -23.75 -7.37
C MET A 475 -7.27 -22.71 -7.13
N ALA A 476 -7.08 -21.88 -6.10
CA ALA A 476 -7.99 -20.80 -5.73
C ALA A 476 -7.30 -19.46 -5.98
N SER A 477 -7.74 -18.72 -6.99
CA SER A 477 -6.94 -17.62 -7.53
C SER A 477 -7.73 -16.36 -7.84
N PHE A 478 -7.20 -15.21 -7.44
CA PHE A 478 -7.57 -13.92 -8.02
C PHE A 478 -6.84 -13.74 -9.36
N SER A 479 -7.52 -13.34 -10.42
CA SER A 479 -6.86 -13.07 -11.71
C SER A 479 -7.72 -12.25 -12.67
N LYS A 480 -7.08 -11.70 -13.71
CA LYS A 480 -7.79 -11.16 -14.88
C LYS A 480 -8.46 -12.32 -15.62
N LEU A 481 -9.67 -12.11 -16.11
CA LEU A 481 -10.46 -13.16 -16.78
C LEU A 481 -10.04 -13.47 -18.23
N LYS A 482 -8.99 -12.82 -18.73
CA LYS A 482 -8.53 -12.97 -20.13
C LYS A 482 -8.18 -14.41 -20.50
N TYR A 483 -7.76 -15.25 -19.54
CA TYR A 483 -7.46 -16.66 -19.81
C TYR A 483 -8.69 -17.50 -20.16
N LEU A 484 -9.89 -17.07 -19.78
CA LEU A 484 -11.14 -17.74 -20.10
C LEU A 484 -11.69 -17.34 -21.48
N ASN A 485 -11.58 -16.07 -21.85
CA ASN A 485 -12.32 -15.52 -22.99
C ASN A 485 -11.45 -14.94 -24.13
N SER A 486 -10.18 -14.61 -23.88
CA SER A 486 -9.34 -13.97 -24.89
C SER A 486 -8.89 -14.96 -25.97
N SER A 487 -8.78 -14.47 -27.22
CA SER A 487 -8.19 -15.21 -28.34
C SER A 487 -6.70 -15.49 -28.14
N ASN A 488 -5.98 -14.64 -27.41
CA ASN A 488 -4.57 -14.85 -27.07
C ASN A 488 -4.33 -16.06 -26.14
N PHE A 489 -5.39 -16.56 -25.50
CA PHE A 489 -5.33 -17.68 -24.57
C PHE A 489 -5.92 -18.98 -25.14
N LYS A 490 -6.18 -19.07 -26.46
CA LYS A 490 -6.69 -20.30 -27.09
C LYS A 490 -5.77 -21.50 -26.79
N LYS A 491 -4.47 -21.36 -27.04
CA LYS A 491 -3.49 -22.43 -26.80
C LYS A 491 -3.38 -22.80 -25.32
N PHE A 492 -3.37 -21.80 -24.44
CA PHE A 492 -3.43 -22.02 -23.00
C PHE A 492 -4.62 -22.89 -22.60
N ARG A 493 -5.83 -22.63 -23.13
CA ARG A 493 -7.04 -23.40 -22.83
C ARG A 493 -7.09 -24.79 -23.48
N GLU A 494 -6.25 -25.08 -24.47
CA GLU A 494 -6.06 -26.46 -24.96
C GLU A 494 -5.35 -27.31 -23.92
N VAL A 495 -4.47 -26.70 -23.12
CA VAL A 495 -3.68 -27.38 -22.08
C VAL A 495 -4.37 -27.32 -20.72
N PHE A 496 -4.75 -26.13 -20.26
CA PHE A 496 -5.37 -25.91 -18.95
C PHE A 496 -6.83 -26.39 -18.97
N LYS A 497 -7.06 -27.64 -18.55
CA LYS A 497 -8.37 -28.31 -18.50
C LYS A 497 -8.87 -28.54 -17.08
N ALA A 498 -8.53 -27.65 -16.16
CA ALA A 498 -9.00 -27.72 -14.77
C ALA A 498 -10.52 -27.58 -14.69
N LYS A 499 -11.15 -28.28 -13.74
CA LYS A 499 -12.60 -28.25 -13.51
C LYS A 499 -12.95 -27.05 -12.63
N PHE A 500 -13.85 -26.19 -13.11
CA PHE A 500 -14.38 -25.10 -12.29
C PHE A 500 -15.22 -25.64 -11.13
N LEU A 501 -14.98 -25.13 -9.92
CA LEU A 501 -15.76 -25.49 -8.74
C LEU A 501 -16.72 -24.36 -8.34
N LYS A 502 -16.17 -23.20 -7.98
CA LYS A 502 -16.90 -22.00 -7.54
C LYS A 502 -16.07 -20.74 -7.80
N GLY A 503 -16.71 -19.57 -7.77
CA GLY A 503 -16.02 -18.30 -7.84
C GLY A 503 -16.94 -17.10 -7.99
N PHE A 504 -16.37 -15.90 -7.90
CA PHE A 504 -17.07 -14.63 -8.08
C PHE A 504 -16.21 -13.62 -8.87
N MET A 505 -16.83 -12.53 -9.32
CA MET A 505 -16.17 -11.45 -10.05
C MET A 505 -16.43 -10.12 -9.36
N VAL A 506 -15.45 -9.22 -9.41
CA VAL A 506 -15.54 -7.86 -8.86
C VAL A 506 -14.90 -6.83 -9.80
N PRO A 507 -15.29 -5.55 -9.72
CA PRO A 507 -14.59 -4.46 -10.40
C PRO A 507 -13.13 -4.36 -9.94
N ALA A 508 -12.17 -4.21 -10.86
CA ALA A 508 -10.76 -4.13 -10.51
C ALA A 508 -10.40 -2.89 -9.68
N ASP A 509 -11.12 -1.78 -9.86
CA ASP A 509 -10.98 -0.55 -9.07
C ASP A 509 -11.44 -0.67 -7.61
N SER A 510 -12.00 -1.83 -7.23
CA SER A 510 -12.20 -2.20 -5.83
C SER A 510 -10.94 -2.75 -5.15
N PHE A 511 -9.85 -3.01 -5.89
CA PHE A 511 -8.54 -3.34 -5.34
C PHE A 511 -7.70 -2.08 -5.18
N ASP A 512 -6.98 -1.98 -4.06
CA ASP A 512 -6.12 -0.85 -3.77
C ASP A 512 -5.12 -0.61 -4.90
N ASN A 513 -5.01 0.66 -5.33
CA ASN A 513 -4.07 1.14 -6.35
C ASN A 513 -4.30 0.58 -7.77
N VAL A 514 -5.46 -0.02 -8.07
CA VAL A 514 -5.83 -0.43 -9.43
C VAL A 514 -6.71 0.64 -10.08
N LYS A 515 -6.20 1.32 -11.11
CA LYS A 515 -6.95 2.37 -11.85
C LYS A 515 -7.80 1.83 -13.02
N GLY A 516 -7.70 0.54 -13.33
CA GLY A 516 -8.28 -0.03 -14.56
C GLY A 516 -9.73 -0.45 -14.40
N LYS A 517 -10.55 -0.23 -15.44
CA LYS A 517 -11.94 -0.71 -15.53
C LYS A 517 -11.99 -2.09 -16.19
N PHE A 518 -11.67 -3.14 -15.43
CA PHE A 518 -11.80 -4.54 -15.88
C PHE A 518 -12.27 -5.42 -14.72
N PRO A 519 -12.84 -6.61 -14.97
CA PRO A 519 -13.19 -7.52 -13.89
C PRO A 519 -11.96 -8.31 -13.39
N ILE A 520 -11.87 -8.47 -12.07
CA ILE A 520 -11.01 -9.47 -11.42
C ILE A 520 -11.92 -10.60 -10.94
N GLY A 521 -11.55 -11.85 -11.23
CA GLY A 521 -12.26 -13.02 -10.73
C GLY A 521 -11.48 -13.72 -9.63
N PHE A 522 -12.15 -14.10 -8.55
CA PHE A 522 -11.69 -15.15 -7.65
C PHE A 522 -12.33 -16.47 -8.07
N LEU A 523 -11.53 -17.37 -8.65
CA LEU A 523 -12.03 -18.63 -9.20
C LEU A 523 -11.29 -19.82 -8.57
N VAL A 524 -12.07 -20.84 -8.19
CA VAL A 524 -11.60 -22.09 -7.59
C VAL A 524 -11.69 -23.20 -8.64
N TRP A 525 -10.56 -23.86 -8.88
CA TRP A 525 -10.37 -24.90 -9.88
C TRP A 525 -9.82 -26.17 -9.25
N ASP A 526 -10.36 -27.32 -9.65
CA ASP A 526 -9.73 -28.61 -9.42
C ASP A 526 -8.81 -28.92 -10.61
N THR A 527 -7.51 -29.06 -10.35
CA THR A 527 -6.50 -29.29 -11.40
C THR A 527 -6.29 -30.77 -11.74
N ALA A 528 -7.02 -31.69 -11.11
CA ALA A 528 -6.98 -33.10 -11.47
C ALA A 528 -7.34 -33.28 -12.95
N THR A 529 -6.48 -33.98 -13.71
CA THR A 529 -6.71 -34.24 -15.12
C THR A 529 -7.99 -35.08 -15.28
N PRO A 530 -8.92 -34.71 -16.18
CA PRO A 530 -10.07 -35.57 -16.47
C PRO A 530 -9.60 -36.94 -16.96
N PRO A 531 -10.29 -38.05 -16.60
CA PRO A 531 -10.02 -39.35 -17.21
C PRO A 531 -10.15 -39.23 -18.74
N PRO A 532 -9.34 -39.97 -19.53
CA PRO A 532 -9.44 -39.94 -20.98
C PRO A 532 -10.88 -40.27 -21.41
N PRO A 533 -11.41 -39.61 -22.45
CA PRO A 533 -12.74 -39.92 -22.95
C PRO A 533 -12.80 -41.41 -23.25
N LYS A 534 -13.78 -42.11 -22.68
CA LYS A 534 -14.05 -43.52 -23.02
C LYS A 534 -14.18 -43.57 -24.54
N LYS A 535 -13.30 -44.33 -25.20
CA LYS A 535 -13.43 -44.58 -26.65
C LYS A 535 -14.85 -45.07 -26.90
N PRO A 536 -15.57 -44.54 -27.90
CA PRO A 536 -16.85 -45.13 -28.28
C PRO A 536 -16.58 -46.60 -28.58
N THR A 537 -17.22 -47.48 -27.83
CA THR A 537 -17.29 -48.90 -28.16
C THR A 537 -17.94 -48.97 -29.53
N ASN A 538 -17.14 -49.26 -30.56
CA ASN A 538 -17.67 -49.71 -31.82
C ASN A 538 -18.52 -50.93 -31.51
N ALA A 539 -19.85 -50.77 -31.59
CA ALA A 539 -20.75 -51.90 -31.69
C ALA A 539 -20.39 -52.60 -33.00
N LEU A 540 -19.76 -53.77 -32.86
CA LEU A 540 -19.53 -54.71 -33.94
C LEU A 540 -20.85 -55.44 -34.23
N VAL A 541 -21.19 -55.44 -35.52
CA VAL A 541 -22.22 -56.21 -36.25
C VAL A 541 -23.66 -55.75 -36.08
#